data_AF-A0AAD9ID84-F1
#
_entry.id   AF-A0AAD9ID84-F1
#
_cell.length_a   1.000
_cell.length_b   1.000
_cell.length_c   1.000
_cell.angle_alpha   90.00
_cell.angle_beta   90.00
_cell.angle_gamma   90.00
#
_symmetry.space_group_name_H-M   'P 1'
#
loop_
_entity.id
_entity.type
_entity.pdbx_description
1 polymer ?
#
loop_
_entity_poly.entity_id
_entity_poly.type
_entity_poly.pdbx_seq_one_letter_code
_entity_poly.pdbx_strand_id
1 'polypeptide(L)'
;MLHGANIDQNNEAAAPLRRFELVQNELYSSRVKAFEVYVRESHPRQEAGANLTAGLESTTWKLAGNFTAQNQRGVQYFRLEDKGWVRYLLVRWRTHHGSEPVCAINGIAVYGTAPG
;
A
#
# COMPACT_ATOMS: atom_id res chain seq x y z
N MET A 1 9.38 23.29 -26.76
CA MET A 1 9.89 21.94 -26.46
C MET A 1 10.43 21.95 -25.04
N LEU A 2 9.60 21.61 -24.06
CA LEU A 2 10.06 21.42 -22.68
C LEU A 2 10.58 19.99 -22.58
N HIS A 3 11.88 19.85 -22.37
CA HIS A 3 12.52 18.59 -22.01
C HIS A 3 11.93 18.14 -20.68
N GLY A 4 11.02 17.16 -20.72
CA GLY A 4 10.57 16.46 -19.53
C GLY A 4 11.78 15.78 -18.90
N ALA A 5 12.07 16.13 -17.65
CA ALA A 5 13.10 15.48 -16.86
C ALA A 5 12.89 13.96 -16.92
N ASN A 6 13.88 13.26 -17.47
CA ASN A 6 14.00 11.81 -17.38
C ASN A 6 14.35 11.53 -15.92
N ILE A 7 13.32 11.42 -15.07
CA ILE A 7 13.48 10.90 -13.71
C ILE A 7 13.89 9.45 -13.92
N ASP A 8 15.12 9.12 -13.55
CA ASP A 8 15.71 7.79 -13.65
C ASP A 8 14.76 6.72 -13.07
N GLN A 9 13.92 6.13 -13.91
CA GLN A 9 13.01 5.02 -13.56
C GLN A 9 13.76 3.73 -13.19
N ASN A 10 15.10 3.76 -13.22
CA ASN A 10 15.99 2.63 -13.03
C ASN A 10 16.68 2.59 -11.65
N ASN A 11 16.43 3.57 -10.76
CA ASN A 11 17.11 3.63 -9.46
C ASN A 11 16.17 3.69 -8.24
N GLU A 12 14.95 3.16 -8.36
CA GLU A 12 14.09 2.91 -7.19
C GLU A 12 14.39 1.51 -6.63
N ALA A 13 14.80 1.45 -5.37
CA ALA A 13 15.17 0.21 -4.70
C ALA A 13 13.95 -0.72 -4.59
N ALA A 14 14.05 -1.91 -5.18
CA ALA A 14 13.10 -2.99 -4.93
C ALA A 14 13.50 -3.72 -3.65
N ALA A 15 12.53 -4.30 -2.94
CA ALA A 15 12.79 -5.15 -1.78
C ALA A 15 11.66 -6.15 -1.55
N PRO A 16 11.95 -7.36 -1.02
CA PRO A 16 10.93 -8.21 -0.41
C PRO A 16 10.28 -7.50 0.78
N LEU A 17 8.96 -7.41 0.78
CA LEU A 17 8.19 -6.82 1.88
C LEU A 17 7.81 -7.87 2.92
N ARG A 18 7.81 -7.48 4.19
CA ARG A 18 7.61 -8.38 5.32
C ARG A 18 6.47 -7.96 6.23
N ARG A 19 6.33 -6.65 6.49
CA ARG A 19 5.42 -6.15 7.51
C ARG A 19 4.74 -4.86 7.09
N PHE A 20 3.44 -4.80 7.33
CA PHE A 20 2.63 -3.60 7.28
C PHE A 20 2.28 -3.18 8.71
N GLU A 21 2.43 -1.90 9.01
CA GLU A 21 2.08 -1.30 10.29
C GLU A 21 0.95 -0.30 10.09
N LEU A 22 -0.08 -0.44 10.91
CA LEU A 22 -1.22 0.48 10.95
C LEU A 22 -1.24 1.15 12.33
N VAL A 23 -1.18 2.49 12.33
CA VAL A 23 -1.30 3.31 13.54
C VAL A 23 -2.71 3.88 13.63
N GLN A 24 -3.35 3.70 14.78
CA GLN A 24 -4.69 4.21 15.10
C GLN A 24 -4.69 4.80 16.51
N ASN A 25 -4.69 6.12 16.65
CA ASN A 25 -4.52 6.79 17.95
C ASN A 25 -5.79 7.47 18.48
N GLU A 26 -6.74 7.77 17.61
CA GLU A 26 -7.96 8.50 17.99
C GLU A 26 -8.87 7.68 18.92
N LEU A 27 -9.77 8.31 19.71
CA LEU A 27 -10.69 7.59 20.62
C LEU A 27 -12.00 7.22 19.92
N TYR A 28 -12.52 8.14 19.12
CA TYR A 28 -13.85 8.12 18.51
C TYR A 28 -13.76 8.36 17.01
N SER A 29 -13.04 7.50 16.30
CA SER A 29 -12.89 7.60 14.86
C SER A 29 -13.37 6.34 14.17
N SER A 30 -13.77 6.48 12.91
CA SER A 30 -14.00 5.36 12.00
C SER A 30 -12.67 4.67 11.67
N ARG A 31 -12.13 3.94 12.65
CA ARG A 31 -10.85 3.24 12.53
C ARG A 31 -10.91 2.23 11.41
N VAL A 32 -9.83 2.08 10.64
CA VAL A 32 -9.76 1.04 9.59
C VAL A 32 -10.14 -0.33 10.17
N LYS A 33 -11.04 -1.04 9.50
CA LYS A 33 -11.46 -2.40 9.83
C LYS A 33 -10.88 -3.38 8.81
N ALA A 34 -11.27 -3.29 7.56
CA ALA A 34 -10.76 -4.19 6.51
C ALA A 34 -9.93 -3.42 5.50
N PHE A 35 -8.80 -4.00 5.11
CA PHE A 35 -7.93 -3.44 4.08
C PHE A 35 -7.14 -4.53 3.36
N GLU A 36 -6.71 -4.20 2.16
CA GLU A 36 -5.90 -5.09 1.33
C GLU A 36 -4.61 -4.37 0.93
N VAL A 37 -3.54 -5.14 0.83
CA VAL A 37 -2.23 -4.66 0.37
C VAL A 37 -1.88 -5.44 -0.89
N TYR A 38 -1.67 -4.70 -1.98
CA TYR A 38 -1.20 -5.22 -3.24
C TYR A 38 0.21 -4.73 -3.53
N VAL A 39 0.96 -5.52 -4.26
CA VAL A 39 2.35 -5.26 -4.59
C VAL A 39 2.62 -5.51 -6.06
N ARG A 40 3.64 -4.84 -6.60
CA ARG A 40 4.18 -5.14 -7.92
C ARG A 40 5.60 -4.59 -8.10
N GLU A 41 6.23 -5.10 -9.15
CA GLU A 41 7.60 -4.75 -9.53
C GLU A 41 7.66 -3.64 -10.60
N SER A 42 6.76 -3.67 -11.60
CA SER A 42 6.71 -2.69 -12.69
C SER A 42 5.99 -1.39 -12.29
N HIS A 43 6.36 -0.27 -12.88
CA HIS A 43 5.71 1.02 -12.59
C HIS A 43 4.29 1.08 -13.19
N PRO A 44 3.25 1.54 -12.43
CA PRO A 44 1.88 1.72 -12.93
C PRO A 44 1.69 2.29 -14.31
N ARG A 45 2.53 3.27 -14.67
CA ARG A 45 2.40 3.96 -15.94
C ARG A 45 2.87 3.15 -17.14
N GLN A 46 3.69 2.10 -16.94
CA GLN A 46 4.17 1.27 -18.05
C GLN A 46 3.02 0.56 -18.77
N GLU A 47 1.98 0.18 -18.02
CA GLU A 47 0.78 -0.49 -18.58
C GLU A 47 -0.36 0.49 -18.88
N ALA A 48 -0.36 1.65 -18.23
CA ALA A 48 -1.50 2.57 -18.21
C ALA A 48 -1.31 3.84 -19.06
N GLY A 49 -0.12 4.04 -19.61
CA GLY A 49 0.25 5.26 -20.32
C GLY A 49 0.03 6.49 -19.43
N ALA A 50 -0.66 7.51 -19.97
CA ALA A 50 -1.00 8.72 -19.23
C ALA A 50 -2.14 8.53 -18.20
N ASN A 51 -2.91 7.43 -18.27
CA ASN A 51 -4.06 7.20 -17.42
C ASN A 51 -3.70 6.36 -16.19
N LEU A 52 -3.25 7.01 -15.12
CA LEU A 52 -2.85 6.31 -13.89
C LEU A 52 -3.97 5.43 -13.30
N THR A 53 -5.25 5.80 -13.46
CA THR A 53 -6.40 5.04 -12.96
C THR A 53 -6.47 3.65 -13.59
N ALA A 54 -6.20 3.53 -14.90
CA ALA A 54 -6.13 2.22 -15.56
C ALA A 54 -5.00 1.34 -14.97
N GLY A 55 -3.91 1.96 -14.52
CA GLY A 55 -2.78 1.26 -13.88
C GLY A 55 -3.06 0.82 -12.44
N LEU A 56 -4.07 1.39 -11.78
CA LEU A 56 -4.54 0.97 -10.45
C LEU A 56 -5.52 -0.21 -10.54
N GLU A 57 -6.22 -0.36 -11.65
CA GLU A 57 -7.14 -1.48 -11.93
C GLU A 57 -6.49 -2.62 -12.73
N SER A 58 -5.20 -2.52 -13.03
CA SER A 58 -4.46 -3.57 -13.73
C SER A 58 -4.44 -4.89 -12.94
N THR A 59 -4.52 -6.00 -13.65
CA THR A 59 -4.42 -7.35 -13.08
C THR A 59 -2.99 -7.72 -12.66
N THR A 60 -2.00 -6.88 -12.94
CA THR A 60 -0.60 -7.10 -12.56
C THR A 60 -0.31 -6.86 -11.08
N TRP A 61 -1.24 -6.23 -10.35
CA TRP A 61 -1.21 -6.12 -8.90
C TRP A 61 -1.38 -7.50 -8.25
N LYS A 62 -0.39 -7.93 -7.47
CA LYS A 62 -0.45 -9.18 -6.69
C LYS A 62 -0.90 -8.89 -5.27
N LEU A 63 -1.89 -9.62 -4.76
CA LEU A 63 -2.33 -9.49 -3.36
C LEU A 63 -1.21 -9.98 -2.43
N ALA A 64 -0.69 -9.11 -1.57
CA ALA A 64 0.28 -9.44 -0.51
C ALA A 64 -0.38 -9.58 0.87
N GLY A 65 -1.65 -9.17 1.02
CA GLY A 65 -2.43 -9.46 2.21
C GLY A 65 -3.83 -8.88 2.18
N ASN A 66 -4.74 -9.56 2.88
CA ASN A 66 -6.11 -9.13 3.15
C ASN A 66 -6.32 -9.26 4.66
N PHE A 67 -6.56 -8.13 5.32
CA PHE A 67 -6.49 -8.05 6.78
C PHE A 67 -7.74 -7.43 7.38
N THR A 68 -8.03 -7.85 8.60
CA THR A 68 -9.00 -7.18 9.47
C THR A 68 -8.27 -6.66 10.71
N ALA A 69 -8.24 -5.34 10.88
CA ALA A 69 -7.71 -4.66 12.05
C ALA A 69 -8.73 -4.66 13.19
N GLN A 70 -8.23 -4.83 14.41
CA GLN A 70 -9.01 -4.72 15.63
C GLN A 70 -9.39 -3.26 15.90
N ASN A 71 -10.55 -3.04 16.50
CA ASN A 71 -11.00 -1.71 16.91
C ASN A 71 -10.31 -1.27 18.21
N GLN A 72 -9.01 -1.02 18.15
CA GLN A 72 -8.21 -0.63 19.31
C GLN A 72 -7.23 0.48 18.95
N ARG A 73 -6.75 1.15 20.00
CA ARG A 73 -5.71 2.17 19.88
C ARG A 73 -4.31 1.55 19.77
N GLY A 74 -3.40 2.31 19.21
CA GLY A 74 -1.99 1.98 19.10
C GLY A 74 -1.61 1.43 17.73
N VAL A 75 -0.58 0.60 17.73
CA VAL A 75 0.03 0.04 16.51
C VAL A 75 -0.40 -1.41 16.35
N GLN A 76 -0.85 -1.76 15.14
CA GLN A 76 -1.11 -3.13 14.73
C GLN A 76 -0.17 -3.54 13.61
N TYR A 77 0.36 -4.76 13.70
CA TYR A 77 1.35 -5.31 12.78
C TYR A 77 0.72 -6.44 11.96
N PHE A 78 0.91 -6.41 10.64
CA PHE A 78 0.37 -7.40 9.71
C PHE A 78 1.51 -7.98 8.88
N ARG A 79 1.63 -9.31 8.85
CA ARG A 79 2.65 -10.00 8.06
C ARG A 79 2.21 -10.04 6.60
N LEU A 80 3.04 -9.51 5.71
CA LEU A 80 2.81 -9.57 4.27
C LEU A 80 3.31 -10.91 3.71
N GLU A 81 2.60 -11.42 2.72
CA GLU A 81 3.06 -12.55 1.92
C GLU A 81 4.23 -12.10 1.04
N ASP A 82 5.28 -12.92 1.00
CA ASP A 82 6.46 -12.64 0.18
C ASP A 82 6.13 -12.86 -1.29
N LYS A 83 6.19 -11.78 -2.08
CA LYS A 83 5.97 -11.81 -3.54
C LYS A 83 7.26 -11.55 -4.32
N GLY A 84 8.42 -11.68 -3.68
CA GLY A 84 9.72 -11.37 -4.26
C GLY A 84 10.03 -9.87 -4.23
N TRP A 85 10.79 -9.40 -5.21
CA TRP A 85 11.20 -8.00 -5.32
C TRP A 85 10.01 -7.11 -5.69
N VAL A 86 9.68 -6.17 -4.80
CA VAL A 86 8.56 -5.24 -4.96
C VAL A 86 9.08 -3.82 -5.02
N ARG A 87 8.50 -3.00 -5.90
CA ARG A 87 8.77 -1.56 -5.99
C ARG A 87 7.57 -0.70 -5.60
N TYR A 88 6.36 -1.17 -5.90
CA TYR A 88 5.13 -0.39 -5.69
C TYR A 88 4.15 -1.14 -4.80
N LEU A 89 3.47 -0.36 -3.95
CA LEU A 89 2.40 -0.79 -3.06
C LEU A 89 1.10 -0.09 -3.44
N LEU A 90 0.00 -0.83 -3.39
CA LEU A 90 -1.35 -0.28 -3.45
C LEU A 90 -2.11 -0.79 -2.22
N VAL A 91 -2.51 0.15 -1.36
CA VAL A 91 -3.33 -0.17 -0.19
C VAL A 91 -4.77 0.21 -0.50
N ARG A 92 -5.69 -0.76 -0.38
CA ARG A 92 -7.12 -0.54 -0.55
C ARG A 92 -7.80 -0.59 0.81
N TRP A 93 -8.27 0.56 1.30
CA TRP A 93 -9.08 0.68 2.50
C TRP A 93 -10.52 0.28 2.17
N ARG A 94 -11.05 -0.77 2.81
CA ARG A 94 -12.34 -1.36 2.45
C ARG A 94 -13.46 -0.97 3.39
N THR A 95 -13.24 -1.09 4.69
CA THR A 95 -14.25 -0.77 5.72
C THR A 95 -13.61 -0.18 6.97
N HIS A 96 -14.44 0.40 7.83
CA HIS A 96 -14.04 0.95 9.12
C HIS A 96 -14.97 0.50 10.26
N HIS A 97 -14.52 0.67 11.49
CA HIS A 97 -15.30 0.55 12.71
C HIS A 97 -15.90 1.91 13.05
N GLY A 98 -17.10 2.21 12.56
CA GLY A 98 -17.80 3.46 12.86
C GLY A 98 -18.97 3.71 11.91
N SER A 99 -19.71 4.79 12.15
CA SER A 99 -20.86 5.21 11.35
C SER A 99 -20.50 6.24 10.27
N GLU A 100 -19.34 6.89 10.38
CA GLU A 100 -18.91 7.88 9.39
C GLU A 100 -18.49 7.21 8.09
N PRO A 101 -18.76 7.78 6.91
CA PRO A 101 -18.50 7.14 5.61
C PRO A 101 -17.01 7.07 5.21
N VAL A 102 -16.09 7.38 6.11
CA VAL A 102 -14.65 7.53 5.84
C VAL A 102 -13.81 6.64 6.76
N CYS A 103 -12.66 6.18 6.28
CA CYS A 103 -11.64 5.55 7.12
C CYS A 103 -10.70 6.61 7.71
N ALA A 104 -10.58 6.67 9.03
CA ALA A 104 -9.59 7.49 9.71
C ALA A 104 -8.24 6.76 9.76
N ILE A 105 -7.18 7.39 9.25
CA ILE A 105 -5.84 6.81 9.17
C ILE A 105 -4.88 7.76 9.85
N ASN A 106 -4.21 7.31 10.93
CA ASN A 106 -3.23 8.13 11.62
C ASN A 106 -1.80 7.90 11.11
N GLY A 107 -1.48 6.70 10.64
CA GLY A 107 -0.17 6.42 10.06
C GLY A 107 -0.07 5.01 9.52
N ILE A 108 0.79 4.85 8.52
CA ILE A 108 1.18 3.55 7.99
C ILE A 108 2.70 3.49 7.85
N ALA A 109 3.26 2.31 8.03
CA ALA A 109 4.65 2.03 7.67
C ALA A 109 4.74 0.64 7.05
N VAL A 110 5.65 0.47 6.08
CA VAL A 110 5.86 -0.81 5.42
C VAL A 110 7.34 -1.13 5.45
N TYR A 111 7.65 -2.35 5.88
CA TYR A 111 9.02 -2.80 6.12
C TYR A 111 9.33 -3.96 5.20
N GLY A 112 10.51 -3.91 4.59
CA GLY A 112 11.08 -4.97 3.78
C GLY A 112 12.53 -5.25 4.17
N THR A 113 13.15 -6.19 3.46
CA THR A 113 14.58 -6.47 3.60
C THR A 113 15.34 -5.72 2.52
N ALA A 114 16.27 -4.84 2.91
CA ALA A 114 17.17 -4.22 1.95
C ALA A 114 18.01 -5.29 1.24
N PRO A 115 18.38 -5.09 -0.05
CA PRO A 115 19.44 -5.87 -0.66
C PRO A 115 20.71 -5.74 0.21
N GLY A 116 21.28 -6.87 0.61
CA GLY A 116 22.58 -6.92 1.29
C GLY A 116 23.74 -6.76 0.32
#